data_AF-A0A351TL77-F1
#
_entry.id   AF-A0A351TL77-F1
#
_cell.length_a   1.000
_cell.length_b   1.000
_cell.length_c   1.000
_cell.angle_alpha   90.00
_cell.angle_beta   90.00
_cell.angle_gamma   90.00
#
_symmetry.space_group_name_H-M   'P 1'
#
loop_
_entity.id
_entity.type
_entity.pdbx_description
1 polymer ?
#
loop_
_entity_poly.entity_id
_entity_poly.type
_entity_poly.pdbx_seq_one_letter_code
_entity_poly.pdbx_strand_id
1 'polypeptide(L)'
;MKWLKKWCYFILLTGCGIVYLSCVDHWQVYAEPWQRVRSWYDGLVNGDLFAGGQTDETWVSVDGGVSPDSDSDGSGENTGSGNGVVNAPGVLAENGSDGSLGEGNTENYPENMTGSGNAGSYPEGTTGSGNAGSYPEGTTGSGNTGSYPGGMSGSGNTGSYPGGITGSGNAANHPGGITGSGNAANRPGGITGSGNTGNYPGGITGSGNTGTAPGGPGGNFGENTLPEVQYMTVEDDYFADAVFIGDSRTVGMFEYGGLEEISTFYASKGLTVYKLFDADIVPVPDERKQITVEEALQQNSFAKIYLMIGINEMGTGTVESFLEKYQEVVAHLRELQPDAVIYLQAIIKVTAERSGKGDYINNEGIIARNEGIAKLADNEKIFFLDVNPEVCDESGGMIPDYTFDGVHLKARYIEIWKDYLKTHAISS
;
A
#
# COMPACT_ATOMS: atom_id res chain seq x y z
N MET A 1 -28.17 20.55 -40.12
CA MET A 1 -29.35 20.57 -39.23
C MET A 1 -29.18 19.86 -37.88
N LYS A 2 -28.30 18.86 -37.70
CA LYS A 2 -28.06 18.23 -36.37
C LYS A 2 -27.27 19.10 -35.37
N TRP A 3 -26.50 20.08 -35.86
CA TRP A 3 -25.69 20.99 -35.03
C TRP A 3 -26.53 22.03 -34.28
N LEU A 4 -27.59 22.58 -34.89
CA LEU A 4 -28.49 23.53 -34.23
C LEU A 4 -29.19 22.93 -33.00
N LYS A 5 -29.57 21.64 -33.04
CA LYS A 5 -30.28 20.99 -31.92
C LYS A 5 -29.42 20.85 -30.66
N LYS A 6 -28.09 20.70 -30.78
CA LYS A 6 -27.20 20.59 -29.60
C LYS A 6 -27.08 21.92 -28.85
N TRP A 7 -27.04 23.03 -29.56
CA TRP A 7 -26.92 24.36 -28.94
C TRP A 7 -28.24 24.91 -28.42
N CYS A 8 -29.38 24.50 -29.00
CA CYS A 8 -30.69 24.91 -28.50
C CYS A 8 -30.90 24.54 -27.03
N TYR A 9 -30.48 23.34 -26.59
CA TYR A 9 -30.62 22.93 -25.19
C TYR A 9 -29.73 23.73 -24.25
N PHE A 10 -28.49 24.01 -24.67
CA PHE A 10 -27.57 24.81 -23.87
C PHE A 10 -28.10 26.22 -23.68
N ILE A 11 -28.55 26.88 -24.77
CA ILE A 11 -29.12 28.24 -24.75
C ILE A 11 -30.41 28.29 -23.92
N LEU A 12 -31.28 27.27 -24.02
CA LEU A 12 -32.47 27.17 -23.18
C LEU A 12 -32.13 27.02 -21.69
N LEU A 13 -31.15 26.18 -21.35
CA LEU A 13 -30.71 25.98 -19.97
C LEU A 13 -30.08 27.25 -19.37
N THR A 14 -29.22 27.93 -20.13
CA THR A 14 -28.63 29.20 -19.66
C THR A 14 -29.69 30.29 -19.53
N GLY A 15 -30.60 30.40 -20.51
CA GLY A 15 -31.70 31.37 -20.47
C GLY A 15 -32.64 31.15 -19.28
N CYS A 16 -33.08 29.91 -19.04
CA CYS A 16 -33.93 29.57 -17.89
C CYS A 16 -33.20 29.81 -16.56
N GLY A 17 -31.90 29.49 -16.48
CA GLY A 17 -31.08 29.77 -15.29
C GLY A 17 -31.01 31.27 -14.96
N ILE A 18 -30.78 32.12 -15.96
CA ILE A 18 -30.72 33.58 -15.78
C ILE A 18 -32.08 34.14 -15.33
N VAL A 19 -33.18 33.64 -15.91
CA VAL A 19 -34.54 34.06 -15.52
C VAL A 19 -34.85 33.61 -14.10
N TYR A 20 -34.50 32.38 -13.72
CA TYR A 20 -34.68 31.91 -12.35
C TYR A 20 -33.89 32.76 -11.36
N LEU A 21 -32.60 33.01 -11.64
CA LEU A 21 -31.75 33.82 -10.75
C LEU A 21 -32.24 35.26 -10.62
N SER A 22 -32.80 35.84 -11.69
CA SER A 22 -33.25 37.23 -11.67
C SER A 22 -34.65 37.41 -11.07
N CYS A 23 -35.57 36.49 -11.35
CA CYS A 23 -36.99 36.63 -11.02
C CYS A 23 -37.43 35.85 -9.79
N VAL A 24 -36.70 34.80 -9.39
CA VAL A 24 -37.04 33.92 -8.26
C VAL A 24 -36.04 34.09 -7.13
N ASP A 25 -34.76 33.91 -7.43
CA ASP A 25 -33.70 33.99 -6.41
C ASP A 25 -33.28 35.44 -6.10
N HIS A 26 -33.59 36.38 -6.99
CA HIS A 26 -33.07 37.77 -6.95
C HIS A 26 -31.56 37.85 -6.71
N TRP A 27 -30.82 36.89 -7.26
CA TRP A 27 -29.37 36.74 -7.10
C TRP A 27 -28.87 36.57 -5.66
N GLN A 28 -29.74 36.20 -4.71
CA GLN A 28 -29.39 36.03 -3.30
C GLN A 28 -28.28 35.02 -3.08
N VAL A 29 -28.27 33.89 -3.81
CA VAL A 29 -27.23 32.86 -3.70
C VAL A 29 -25.84 33.39 -4.04
N TYR A 30 -25.76 34.45 -4.86
CA TYR A 30 -24.50 35.03 -5.30
C TYR A 30 -24.17 36.37 -4.62
N ALA A 31 -25.01 36.87 -3.70
CA ALA A 31 -24.79 38.17 -3.06
C ALA A 31 -23.44 38.23 -2.31
N GLU A 32 -23.12 37.21 -1.53
CA GLU A 32 -21.86 37.07 -0.78
C GLU A 32 -20.64 36.91 -1.70
N PRO A 33 -20.64 35.97 -2.68
CA PRO A 33 -19.57 35.89 -3.68
C PRO A 33 -19.35 37.19 -4.46
N TRP A 34 -20.42 37.88 -4.88
CA TRP A 34 -20.31 39.14 -5.60
C TRP A 34 -19.75 40.27 -4.73
N GLN A 35 -20.07 40.32 -3.44
CA GLN A 35 -19.45 41.27 -2.53
C GLN A 35 -17.96 41.01 -2.35
N ARG A 36 -17.52 39.75 -2.28
CA ARG A 36 -16.08 39.41 -2.20
C ARG A 36 -15.32 39.79 -3.46
N VAL A 37 -15.91 39.57 -4.64
CA VAL A 37 -15.30 40.01 -5.91
C VAL A 37 -15.24 41.53 -5.99
N ARG A 38 -16.29 42.22 -5.53
CA ARG A 38 -16.32 43.69 -5.49
C ARG A 38 -15.30 44.26 -4.51
N SER A 39 -15.18 43.72 -3.30
CA SER A 39 -14.20 44.15 -2.32
C SER A 39 -12.77 43.89 -2.78
N TRP A 40 -12.54 42.77 -3.48
CA TRP A 40 -11.25 42.48 -4.09
C TRP A 40 -10.91 43.48 -5.22
N TYR A 41 -11.88 43.80 -6.08
CA TYR A 41 -11.71 44.79 -7.13
C TYR A 41 -11.47 46.20 -6.57
N ASP A 42 -12.24 46.61 -5.56
CA ASP A 42 -12.07 47.91 -4.90
C ASP A 42 -10.71 48.00 -4.19
N GLY A 43 -10.22 46.90 -3.58
CA GLY A 43 -8.87 46.83 -3.00
C GLY A 43 -7.74 46.91 -4.05
N LEU A 44 -7.98 46.40 -5.25
CA LEU A 44 -7.08 46.53 -6.40
C LEU A 44 -7.04 47.96 -6.95
N VAL A 45 -8.19 48.63 -7.02
CA VAL A 45 -8.31 50.00 -7.56
C VAL A 45 -7.77 51.04 -6.57
N ASN A 46 -7.93 50.83 -5.27
CA ASN A 46 -7.51 51.79 -4.24
C ASN A 46 -6.05 51.58 -3.76
N GLY A 47 -5.36 50.54 -4.22
CA GLY A 47 -3.92 50.33 -3.93
C GLY A 47 -3.63 49.80 -2.52
N ASP A 48 -4.65 49.48 -1.72
CA ASP A 48 -4.50 49.02 -0.34
C ASP A 48 -4.06 47.55 -0.21
N LEU A 49 -4.04 46.80 -1.32
CA LEU A 49 -3.68 45.37 -1.29
C LEU A 49 -2.19 45.12 -0.96
N PHE A 50 -1.33 46.14 -1.00
CA PHE A 50 0.12 46.03 -0.80
C PHE A 50 0.72 47.04 0.21
N ALA A 51 -0.11 47.75 0.97
CA ALA A 51 0.37 48.60 2.06
C ALA A 51 0.59 47.75 3.32
N GLY A 52 1.82 47.22 3.48
CA GLY A 52 2.22 46.56 4.71
C GLY A 52 2.48 47.54 5.86
N GLY A 53 2.00 47.21 7.07
CA GLY A 53 2.47 47.82 8.32
C GLY A 53 1.45 47.93 9.45
N GLN A 54 1.65 47.09 10.48
CA GLN A 54 1.33 47.26 11.92
C GLN A 54 0.20 48.22 12.34
N THR A 55 -0.73 47.70 13.16
CA THR A 55 -1.00 48.27 14.50
C THR A 55 -1.50 47.21 15.47
N ASP A 56 -1.01 47.35 16.71
CA ASP A 56 -1.48 46.73 17.94
C ASP A 56 -3.00 46.85 18.15
N GLU A 57 -3.56 45.95 18.97
CA GLU A 57 -4.43 46.26 20.12
C GLU A 57 -5.04 44.96 20.69
N THR A 58 -4.51 44.48 21.81
CA THR A 58 -5.06 44.62 23.18
C THR A 58 -5.84 43.40 23.66
N TRP A 59 -5.25 42.75 24.66
CA TRP A 59 -5.90 41.89 25.62
C TRP A 59 -7.06 42.61 26.31
N VAL A 60 -8.24 41.99 26.34
CA VAL A 60 -9.27 42.26 27.35
C VAL A 60 -9.62 40.95 28.03
N SER A 61 -9.26 40.88 29.30
CA SER A 61 -9.72 39.90 30.27
C SER A 61 -11.21 40.10 30.57
N VAL A 62 -11.98 39.02 30.69
CA VAL A 62 -13.15 38.97 31.57
C VAL A 62 -13.07 37.70 32.39
N ASP A 63 -12.66 37.87 33.64
CA ASP A 63 -12.93 36.94 34.74
C ASP A 63 -14.40 37.07 35.17
N GLY A 64 -14.96 35.96 35.66
CA GLY A 64 -15.88 35.99 36.80
C GLY A 64 -17.29 35.47 36.54
N GLY A 65 -17.56 34.24 37.03
CA GLY A 65 -18.92 33.73 37.17
C GLY A 65 -18.98 32.26 37.56
N VAL A 66 -18.64 31.95 38.81
CA VAL A 66 -18.70 30.62 39.43
C VAL A 66 -20.11 30.34 40.01
N SER A 67 -20.45 29.04 40.06
CA SER A 67 -21.30 28.32 41.04
C SER A 67 -22.75 27.89 40.65
N PRO A 68 -23.31 26.83 41.28
CA PRO A 68 -23.27 25.45 40.74
C PRO A 68 -24.62 24.69 40.86
N ASP A 69 -24.54 23.36 40.68
CA ASP A 69 -25.47 22.28 41.11
C ASP A 69 -26.61 21.89 40.16
N SER A 70 -26.52 20.66 39.63
CA SER A 70 -27.40 19.56 40.06
C SER A 70 -26.94 18.22 39.48
N ASP A 71 -26.61 17.30 40.39
CA ASP A 71 -26.41 15.87 40.16
C ASP A 71 -27.62 15.20 39.48
N SER A 72 -27.34 14.19 38.65
CA SER A 72 -28.14 12.96 38.67
C SER A 72 -27.34 11.79 38.12
N ASP A 73 -27.09 10.84 39.01
CA ASP A 73 -26.59 9.49 38.78
C ASP A 73 -27.34 8.72 37.68
N GLY A 74 -26.60 7.84 37.00
CA GLY A 74 -27.16 6.91 36.03
C GLY A 74 -26.15 5.85 35.61
N SER A 75 -25.80 4.96 36.54
CA SER A 75 -25.11 3.69 36.29
C SER A 75 -25.79 2.88 35.18
N GLY A 76 -25.02 2.54 34.14
CA GLY A 76 -25.44 1.62 33.07
C GLY A 76 -24.30 0.65 32.78
N GLU A 77 -24.56 -0.62 33.05
CA GLU A 77 -23.59 -1.70 33.14
C GLU A 77 -22.96 -2.10 31.80
N ASN A 78 -21.71 -2.50 31.92
CA ASN A 78 -20.90 -3.21 30.94
C ASN A 78 -21.47 -4.63 30.72
N THR A 79 -22.00 -4.91 29.53
CA THR A 79 -22.26 -6.29 29.08
C THR A 79 -21.43 -6.59 27.85
N GLY A 80 -20.36 -7.36 28.05
CA GLY A 80 -19.56 -7.94 26.98
C GLY A 80 -20.39 -8.89 26.12
N SER A 81 -20.28 -8.72 24.81
CA SER A 81 -20.77 -9.69 23.83
C SER A 81 -19.67 -10.71 23.58
N GLY A 82 -19.55 -11.69 24.48
CA GLY A 82 -18.83 -12.93 24.19
C GLY A 82 -19.67 -13.79 23.25
N ASN A 83 -19.14 -14.14 22.09
CA ASN A 83 -19.69 -15.20 21.25
C ASN A 83 -19.41 -16.55 21.92
N GLY A 84 -20.24 -16.91 22.89
CA GLY A 84 -20.33 -18.27 23.43
C GLY A 84 -21.03 -19.17 22.42
N VAL A 85 -20.29 -20.15 21.89
CA VAL A 85 -20.85 -21.25 21.10
C VAL A 85 -21.69 -22.11 22.05
N VAL A 86 -23.01 -22.06 21.86
CA VAL A 86 -23.96 -22.93 22.55
C VAL A 86 -23.94 -24.33 21.91
N ASN A 87 -23.45 -25.30 22.67
CA ASN A 87 -23.59 -26.72 22.40
C ASN A 87 -25.06 -27.17 22.58
N ALA A 88 -25.63 -27.80 21.55
CA ALA A 88 -26.85 -28.61 21.66
C ALA A 88 -26.48 -30.08 21.39
N PRO A 89 -26.99 -31.06 22.18
CA PRO A 89 -26.56 -32.44 22.11
C PRO A 89 -27.39 -33.27 21.13
N GLY A 90 -26.72 -34.23 20.47
CA GLY A 90 -27.35 -35.41 19.89
C GLY A 90 -27.12 -35.55 18.38
N VAL A 91 -26.19 -36.43 17.99
CA VAL A 91 -26.48 -37.77 17.46
C VAL A 91 -25.24 -38.63 17.71
N LEU A 92 -25.41 -39.76 18.40
CA LEU A 92 -24.42 -40.83 18.46
C LEU A 92 -24.35 -41.48 17.07
N ALA A 93 -23.24 -41.34 16.37
CA ALA A 93 -22.93 -42.13 15.19
C ALA A 93 -21.79 -43.10 15.53
N GLU A 94 -22.02 -44.37 15.22
CA GLU A 94 -21.24 -45.53 15.58
C GLU A 94 -19.82 -45.52 14.99
N ASN A 95 -18.91 -46.23 15.66
CA ASN A 95 -17.60 -46.60 15.16
C ASN A 95 -17.69 -47.26 13.77
N GLY A 96 -17.28 -46.53 12.74
CA GLY A 96 -17.17 -47.03 11.38
C GLY A 96 -15.90 -46.48 10.73
N SER A 97 -14.94 -47.38 10.52
CA SER A 97 -13.72 -47.18 9.74
C SER A 97 -14.05 -47.05 8.25
N ASP A 98 -14.02 -45.83 7.70
CA ASP A 98 -13.95 -45.54 6.26
C ASP A 98 -13.61 -44.05 6.07
N GLY A 99 -12.64 -43.76 5.20
CA GLY A 99 -12.14 -42.41 4.90
C GLY A 99 -13.22 -41.51 4.31
N SER A 100 -13.83 -40.68 5.16
CA SER A 100 -14.78 -39.65 4.77
C SER A 100 -14.04 -38.44 4.19
N LEU A 101 -14.12 -38.25 2.86
CA LEU A 101 -13.87 -36.98 2.18
C LEU A 101 -14.94 -35.96 2.62
N GLY A 102 -14.60 -34.99 3.45
CA GLY A 102 -15.55 -33.98 3.90
C GLY A 102 -14.90 -32.70 4.44
N GLU A 103 -15.47 -31.55 4.08
CA GLU A 103 -15.06 -30.24 4.60
C GLU A 103 -15.61 -30.03 6.02
N GLY A 104 -14.79 -29.63 7.00
CA GLY A 104 -15.27 -29.37 8.36
C GLY A 104 -14.19 -28.96 9.38
N ASN A 105 -14.58 -28.14 10.37
CA ASN A 105 -13.74 -27.75 11.52
C ASN A 105 -14.10 -28.57 12.76
N THR A 106 -13.12 -29.13 13.47
CA THR A 106 -13.37 -29.98 14.65
C THR A 106 -12.37 -29.72 15.79
N GLU A 107 -12.80 -29.88 17.04
CA GLU A 107 -11.94 -29.69 18.22
C GLU A 107 -11.00 -30.88 18.49
N ASN A 108 -11.43 -32.13 18.23
CA ASN A 108 -10.63 -33.37 18.32
C ASN A 108 -11.32 -34.50 17.50
N TYR A 109 -10.64 -35.17 16.55
CA TYR A 109 -10.93 -36.48 15.86
C TYR A 109 -10.08 -36.55 14.54
N PRO A 110 -10.11 -37.63 13.71
CA PRO A 110 -9.60 -39.00 13.80
C PRO A 110 -8.17 -39.18 13.19
N GLU A 111 -7.65 -40.41 13.14
CA GLU A 111 -6.41 -40.75 12.40
C GLU A 111 -6.56 -40.43 10.90
N ASN A 112 -5.54 -39.81 10.28
CA ASN A 112 -5.44 -39.55 8.83
C ASN A 112 -6.56 -38.69 8.18
N MET A 113 -6.55 -37.37 8.39
CA MET A 113 -7.48 -36.46 7.70
C MET A 113 -7.09 -36.22 6.23
N THR A 114 -8.05 -36.37 5.31
CA THR A 114 -7.92 -36.04 3.88
C THR A 114 -9.02 -35.05 3.45
N GLY A 115 -8.67 -33.84 3.00
CA GLY A 115 -9.65 -32.80 2.58
C GLY A 115 -9.34 -31.37 3.04
N SER A 116 -10.36 -30.49 3.12
CA SER A 116 -10.24 -29.11 3.61
C SER A 116 -10.85 -28.93 5.01
N GLY A 117 -10.10 -28.44 6.00
CA GLY A 117 -10.64 -28.29 7.37
C GLY A 117 -9.63 -27.92 8.47
N ASN A 118 -10.08 -27.27 9.54
CA ASN A 118 -9.23 -26.88 10.69
C ASN A 118 -9.40 -27.82 11.90
N ALA A 119 -8.29 -28.13 12.59
CA ALA A 119 -8.26 -29.04 13.73
C ALA A 119 -7.60 -28.45 14.98
N GLY A 120 -8.20 -28.69 16.16
CA GLY A 120 -7.71 -28.21 17.45
C GLY A 120 -6.41 -28.88 17.95
N SER A 121 -6.32 -30.22 17.94
CA SER A 121 -5.14 -30.97 18.40
C SER A 121 -5.06 -32.45 17.94
N TYR A 122 -3.83 -32.97 17.76
CA TYR A 122 -3.46 -34.40 17.53
C TYR A 122 -4.05 -35.17 16.32
N PRO A 123 -3.95 -34.69 15.07
CA PRO A 123 -4.13 -35.57 13.91
C PRO A 123 -2.85 -36.38 13.61
N GLU A 124 -3.00 -37.70 13.38
CA GLU A 124 -1.94 -38.61 12.88
C GLU A 124 -1.69 -38.36 11.39
N GLY A 125 -1.38 -37.10 11.04
CA GLY A 125 -1.23 -36.62 9.66
C GLY A 125 -2.44 -35.87 9.12
N THR A 126 -2.19 -34.74 8.44
CA THR A 126 -3.20 -34.01 7.65
C THR A 126 -2.79 -33.96 6.18
N THR A 127 -3.68 -34.35 5.26
CA THR A 127 -3.45 -34.25 3.81
C THR A 127 -4.53 -33.38 3.17
N GLY A 128 -4.17 -32.21 2.60
CA GLY A 128 -5.13 -31.29 1.98
C GLY A 128 -4.95 -29.83 2.42
N SER A 129 -6.05 -29.05 2.53
CA SER A 129 -6.00 -27.63 2.87
C SER A 129 -6.59 -27.30 4.24
N GLY A 130 -5.78 -26.95 5.24
CA GLY A 130 -6.31 -26.81 6.61
C GLY A 130 -5.31 -26.40 7.68
N ASN A 131 -5.78 -25.74 8.75
CA ASN A 131 -4.93 -25.32 9.87
C ASN A 131 -5.01 -26.30 11.05
N ALA A 132 -3.87 -26.58 11.69
CA ALA A 132 -3.79 -27.44 12.87
C ALA A 132 -3.26 -26.65 14.09
N GLY A 133 -3.86 -26.86 15.26
CA GLY A 133 -3.42 -26.20 16.49
C GLY A 133 -2.05 -26.68 16.99
N SER A 134 -1.94 -27.93 17.46
CA SER A 134 -0.71 -28.44 18.10
C SER A 134 -0.41 -29.92 17.82
N TYR A 135 0.88 -30.28 17.70
CA TYR A 135 1.42 -31.65 17.65
C TYR A 135 0.93 -32.60 16.54
N PRO A 136 0.79 -32.19 15.26
CA PRO A 136 0.55 -33.16 14.19
C PRO A 136 1.83 -33.98 13.89
N GLU A 137 1.69 -35.28 13.61
CA GLU A 137 2.83 -36.12 13.21
C GLU A 137 3.41 -35.69 11.84
N GLY A 138 2.60 -35.06 11.00
CA GLY A 138 3.03 -34.37 9.79
C GLY A 138 1.88 -33.66 9.06
N THR A 139 2.20 -32.73 8.18
CA THR A 139 1.21 -32.03 7.34
C THR A 139 1.62 -32.06 5.87
N THR A 140 0.74 -32.49 4.97
CA THR A 140 0.95 -32.50 3.52
C THR A 140 -0.14 -31.67 2.82
N GLY A 141 0.21 -30.64 2.05
CA GLY A 141 -0.75 -29.78 1.34
C GLY A 141 -0.62 -28.30 1.71
N SER A 142 -1.73 -27.55 1.81
CA SER A 142 -1.73 -26.11 2.09
C SER A 142 -2.31 -25.76 3.47
N GLY A 143 -1.52 -25.27 4.42
CA GLY A 143 -2.05 -25.05 5.77
C GLY A 143 -1.06 -24.55 6.82
N ASN A 144 -1.56 -23.85 7.84
CA ASN A 144 -0.74 -23.36 8.96
C ASN A 144 -0.86 -24.28 10.18
N THR A 145 0.24 -24.49 10.87
CA THR A 145 0.27 -25.28 12.11
C THR A 145 0.84 -24.45 13.26
N GLY A 146 0.39 -24.70 14.50
CA GLY A 146 1.01 -24.11 15.68
C GLY A 146 2.36 -24.78 16.00
N SER A 147 2.44 -25.44 17.16
CA SER A 147 3.72 -25.90 17.72
C SER A 147 3.98 -27.40 17.53
N TYR A 148 5.24 -27.75 17.24
CA TYR A 148 5.84 -29.10 17.19
C TYR A 148 5.27 -30.09 16.15
N PRO A 149 5.14 -29.72 14.85
CA PRO A 149 4.80 -30.71 13.84
C PRO A 149 6.00 -31.64 13.54
N GLY A 150 5.75 -32.93 13.31
CA GLY A 150 6.80 -33.90 12.93
C GLY A 150 7.44 -33.60 11.57
N GLY A 151 6.75 -32.84 10.71
CA GLY A 151 7.28 -32.27 9.46
C GLY A 151 6.17 -31.64 8.59
N MET A 152 6.56 -30.77 7.66
CA MET A 152 5.63 -30.12 6.72
C MET A 152 6.06 -30.35 5.28
N SER A 153 5.13 -30.72 4.41
CA SER A 153 5.33 -30.85 2.96
C SER A 153 4.22 -30.09 2.20
N GLY A 154 4.56 -29.15 1.32
CA GLY A 154 3.59 -28.33 0.59
C GLY A 154 3.72 -26.83 0.91
N SER A 155 2.60 -26.10 1.04
CA SER A 155 2.59 -24.67 1.32
C SER A 155 2.03 -24.32 2.70
N GLY A 156 2.79 -23.65 3.58
CA GLY A 156 2.28 -23.41 4.93
C GLY A 156 3.24 -22.81 5.95
N ASN A 157 2.71 -22.19 7.00
CA ASN A 157 3.52 -21.59 8.07
C ASN A 157 3.40 -22.38 9.38
N THR A 158 4.47 -22.36 10.19
CA THR A 158 4.49 -22.96 11.52
C THR A 158 4.99 -22.02 12.60
N GLY A 159 4.33 -22.09 13.76
CA GLY A 159 4.72 -21.37 14.96
C GLY A 159 6.08 -21.77 15.51
N SER A 160 6.35 -23.05 15.82
CA SER A 160 7.61 -23.45 16.45
C SER A 160 7.97 -24.95 16.33
N TYR A 161 9.25 -25.26 16.18
CA TYR A 161 9.90 -26.59 16.21
C TYR A 161 9.38 -27.64 15.22
N PRO A 162 9.27 -27.37 13.91
CA PRO A 162 8.96 -28.42 12.96
C PRO A 162 10.16 -29.38 12.77
N GLY A 163 9.90 -30.68 12.61
CA GLY A 163 10.94 -31.66 12.26
C GLY A 163 11.63 -31.36 10.91
N GLY A 164 10.96 -30.62 10.02
CA GLY A 164 11.49 -30.07 8.77
C GLY A 164 10.37 -29.50 7.89
N ILE A 165 10.74 -28.70 6.89
CA ILE A 165 9.82 -28.11 5.90
C ILE A 165 10.30 -28.47 4.49
N THR A 166 9.42 -29.00 3.65
CA THR A 166 9.66 -29.28 2.24
C THR A 166 8.59 -28.60 1.39
N GLY A 167 8.94 -27.70 0.47
CA GLY A 167 7.97 -26.90 -0.30
C GLY A 167 8.07 -25.41 0.02
N SER A 168 6.93 -24.71 0.12
CA SER A 168 6.88 -23.26 0.36
C SER A 168 6.34 -22.90 1.76
N GLY A 169 7.19 -22.44 2.69
CA GLY A 169 6.70 -22.25 4.06
C GLY A 169 7.65 -21.57 5.04
N ASN A 170 7.08 -20.86 6.01
CA ASN A 170 7.85 -20.14 7.03
C ASN A 170 7.76 -20.81 8.41
N ALA A 171 8.86 -20.81 9.15
CA ALA A 171 8.92 -21.24 10.56
C ALA A 171 9.37 -20.10 11.46
N ALA A 172 8.68 -19.87 12.58
CA ALA A 172 9.19 -18.90 13.54
C ALA A 172 10.46 -19.43 14.25
N ASN A 173 10.48 -20.68 14.73
CA ASN A 173 11.62 -21.18 15.52
C ASN A 173 12.04 -22.63 15.22
N HIS A 174 13.35 -22.85 15.09
CA HIS A 174 14.08 -24.12 15.13
C HIS A 174 13.56 -25.25 14.23
N PRO A 175 13.43 -25.05 12.91
CA PRO A 175 13.11 -26.16 12.01
C PRO A 175 14.30 -27.12 11.86
N GLY A 176 14.04 -28.42 11.77
CA GLY A 176 15.09 -29.42 11.50
C GLY A 176 15.80 -29.21 10.15
N GLY A 177 15.16 -28.49 9.22
CA GLY A 177 15.71 -28.02 7.93
C GLY A 177 14.59 -27.51 7.01
N ILE A 178 14.94 -26.72 5.99
CA ILE A 178 14.01 -26.22 4.97
C ILE A 178 14.53 -26.64 3.59
N THR A 179 13.68 -27.28 2.78
CA THR A 179 13.97 -27.64 1.38
C THR A 179 12.89 -27.05 0.47
N GLY A 180 13.21 -26.07 -0.38
CA GLY A 180 12.24 -25.34 -1.20
C GLY A 180 12.30 -23.83 -0.99
N SER A 181 11.16 -23.15 -0.85
CA SER A 181 11.05 -21.69 -0.66
C SER A 181 10.53 -21.33 0.74
N GLY A 182 11.38 -20.91 1.67
CA GLY A 182 10.91 -20.72 3.05
C GLY A 182 11.85 -19.96 3.99
N ASN A 183 11.27 -19.17 4.91
CA ASN A 183 12.04 -18.40 5.89
C ASN A 183 11.99 -19.01 7.29
N ALA A 184 13.08 -18.89 8.05
CA ALA A 184 13.15 -19.32 9.44
C ALA A 184 13.64 -18.19 10.35
N ALA A 185 12.86 -17.73 11.31
CA ALA A 185 13.36 -16.66 12.19
C ALA A 185 14.55 -17.12 13.07
N ASN A 186 14.61 -18.38 13.54
CA ASN A 186 15.76 -18.86 14.35
C ASN A 186 16.19 -20.31 14.08
N ARG A 187 17.51 -20.54 13.99
CA ARG A 187 18.27 -21.81 14.07
C ARG A 187 17.74 -22.99 13.22
N PRO A 188 17.63 -22.87 11.89
CA PRO A 188 17.31 -24.01 11.06
C PRO A 188 18.48 -25.01 10.99
N GLY A 189 18.20 -26.31 10.93
CA GLY A 189 19.24 -27.34 10.69
C GLY A 189 19.94 -27.21 9.32
N GLY A 190 19.34 -26.44 8.39
CA GLY A 190 19.89 -26.03 7.11
C GLY A 190 18.79 -25.55 6.14
N ILE A 191 19.14 -24.81 5.08
CA ILE A 191 18.22 -24.39 4.02
C ILE A 191 18.76 -24.86 2.66
N THR A 192 17.96 -25.57 1.88
CA THR A 192 18.26 -25.96 0.50
C THR A 192 17.17 -25.39 -0.44
N GLY A 193 17.50 -24.41 -1.27
CA GLY A 193 16.53 -23.69 -2.12
C GLY A 193 16.57 -22.17 -1.93
N SER A 194 15.42 -21.50 -1.87
CA SER A 194 15.32 -20.06 -1.63
C SER A 194 14.78 -19.74 -0.24
N GLY A 195 15.42 -18.87 0.54
CA GLY A 195 14.94 -18.62 1.90
C GLY A 195 15.89 -17.89 2.82
N ASN A 196 15.33 -17.06 3.69
CA ASN A 196 16.09 -16.25 4.65
C ASN A 196 16.01 -16.82 6.05
N THR A 197 17.06 -16.63 6.85
CA THR A 197 17.02 -16.94 8.27
C THR A 197 17.52 -15.82 9.16
N GLY A 198 16.89 -15.64 10.31
CA GLY A 198 17.33 -14.67 11.31
C GLY A 198 18.69 -15.05 11.89
N ASN A 199 18.90 -16.27 12.41
CA ASN A 199 20.16 -16.64 13.09
C ASN A 199 20.56 -18.13 12.97
N TYR A 200 21.87 -18.43 12.86
CA TYR A 200 22.53 -19.76 12.97
C TYR A 200 21.97 -20.93 12.13
N PRO A 201 22.03 -20.92 10.79
CA PRO A 201 21.73 -22.13 10.01
C PRO A 201 22.86 -23.17 10.07
N GLY A 202 22.52 -24.46 9.97
CA GLY A 202 23.50 -25.53 9.71
C GLY A 202 24.13 -25.51 8.31
N GLY A 203 23.73 -24.56 7.45
CA GLY A 203 24.21 -24.33 6.09
C GLY A 203 23.08 -23.82 5.17
N ILE A 204 23.41 -23.05 4.13
CA ILE A 204 22.48 -22.65 3.06
C ILE A 204 23.03 -23.10 1.71
N THR A 205 22.21 -23.80 0.92
CA THR A 205 22.50 -24.22 -0.45
C THR A 205 21.41 -23.67 -1.39
N GLY A 206 21.65 -22.53 -2.03
CA GLY A 206 20.70 -21.85 -2.92
C GLY A 206 20.70 -20.32 -2.74
N SER A 207 19.57 -19.64 -2.99
CA SER A 207 19.43 -18.18 -2.93
C SER A 207 18.78 -17.70 -1.62
N GLY A 208 19.56 -17.23 -0.66
CA GLY A 208 19.05 -16.81 0.65
C GLY A 208 20.07 -16.13 1.56
N ASN A 209 19.58 -15.32 2.51
CA ASN A 209 20.41 -14.50 3.42
C ASN A 209 20.30 -14.95 4.90
N THR A 210 21.34 -14.69 5.70
CA THR A 210 21.38 -14.98 7.15
C THR A 210 21.57 -13.70 7.97
N GLY A 211 20.83 -13.55 9.07
CA GLY A 211 20.84 -12.34 9.91
C GLY A 211 21.96 -12.23 10.95
N THR A 212 22.51 -13.34 11.48
CA THR A 212 23.81 -13.36 12.19
C THR A 212 24.34 -14.79 12.37
N ALA A 213 25.66 -14.97 12.31
CA ALA A 213 26.37 -16.15 12.83
C ALA A 213 27.64 -15.70 13.59
N PRO A 214 27.81 -16.03 14.87
CA PRO A 214 29.07 -15.87 15.59
C PRO A 214 29.86 -17.18 15.63
N GLY A 215 31.17 -17.07 15.37
CA GLY A 215 32.18 -17.95 15.96
C GLY A 215 32.95 -18.86 15.00
N GLY A 216 33.91 -18.29 14.26
CA GLY A 216 35.00 -19.03 13.60
C GLY A 216 36.12 -18.06 13.21
N PRO A 217 37.40 -18.31 13.56
CA PRO A 217 38.43 -17.28 13.49
C PRO A 217 38.93 -17.05 12.07
N GLY A 218 38.90 -15.79 11.62
CA GLY A 218 39.78 -15.29 10.57
C GLY A 218 39.29 -15.45 9.13
N GLY A 219 38.22 -14.77 8.77
CA GLY A 219 37.84 -14.52 7.37
C GLY A 219 36.99 -13.26 7.30
N ASN A 220 37.57 -12.17 6.81
CA ASN A 220 36.90 -10.88 6.67
C ASN A 220 35.87 -10.98 5.52
N PHE A 221 34.64 -11.37 5.82
CA PHE A 221 33.51 -11.26 4.89
C PHE A 221 32.67 -10.07 5.35
N GLY A 222 32.74 -8.98 4.58
CA GLY A 222 32.02 -7.75 4.86
C GLY A 222 30.53 -8.01 5.02
N GLU A 223 29.98 -7.47 6.09
CA GLU A 223 28.55 -7.29 6.26
C GLU A 223 28.05 -6.49 5.05
N ASN A 224 27.25 -7.11 4.18
CA ASN A 224 26.70 -6.43 3.01
C ASN A 224 25.49 -5.61 3.46
N THR A 225 25.73 -4.61 4.32
CA THR A 225 24.75 -3.57 4.65
C THR A 225 24.55 -2.72 3.40
N LEU A 226 23.29 -2.45 3.01
CA LEU A 226 23.01 -1.45 1.98
C LEU A 226 23.76 -0.15 2.32
N PRO A 227 24.33 0.54 1.32
CA PRO A 227 25.00 1.80 1.58
C PRO A 227 24.04 2.78 2.25
N GLU A 228 24.58 3.55 3.19
CA GLU A 228 23.84 4.62 3.85
C GLU A 228 23.50 5.69 2.81
N VAL A 229 22.22 6.02 2.67
CA VAL A 229 21.76 7.04 1.72
C VAL A 229 21.82 8.40 2.38
N GLN A 230 22.53 9.33 1.75
CA GLN A 230 22.51 10.74 2.14
C GLN A 230 21.57 11.50 1.22
N TYR A 231 20.39 11.81 1.73
CA TYR A 231 19.44 12.66 1.03
C TYR A 231 19.80 14.15 1.20
N MET A 232 19.42 14.94 0.20
CA MET A 232 19.53 16.40 0.22
C MET A 232 18.20 17.05 -0.15
N THR A 233 18.02 18.29 0.33
CA THR A 233 16.91 19.14 -0.09
C THR A 233 17.26 19.86 -1.39
N VAL A 234 16.34 19.85 -2.35
CA VAL A 234 16.49 20.47 -3.67
C VAL A 234 15.30 21.37 -4.01
N GLU A 235 15.44 22.18 -5.05
CA GLU A 235 14.34 22.92 -5.67
C GLU A 235 13.71 22.15 -6.84
N ASP A 236 12.62 22.68 -7.39
CA ASP A 236 11.81 21.99 -8.41
C ASP A 236 12.62 21.68 -9.70
N ASP A 237 13.66 22.46 -10.00
CA ASP A 237 14.56 22.24 -11.15
C ASP A 237 15.35 20.93 -11.10
N TYR A 238 15.48 20.31 -9.92
CA TYR A 238 16.05 18.96 -9.78
C TYR A 238 15.28 17.90 -10.56
N PHE A 239 13.99 18.12 -10.81
CA PHE A 239 13.14 17.19 -11.56
C PHE A 239 13.13 17.47 -13.07
N ALA A 240 13.94 18.41 -13.58
CA ALA A 240 13.93 18.81 -14.99
C ALA A 240 14.36 17.70 -15.97
N ASP A 241 15.14 16.73 -15.50
CA ASP A 241 15.61 15.56 -16.24
C ASP A 241 14.93 14.26 -15.75
N ALA A 242 13.80 14.39 -15.05
CA ALA A 242 13.05 13.30 -14.46
C ALA A 242 11.82 12.93 -15.29
N VAL A 243 11.48 11.64 -15.25
CA VAL A 243 10.18 11.13 -15.69
C VAL A 243 9.42 10.50 -14.53
N PHE A 244 8.17 10.91 -14.36
CA PHE A 244 7.22 10.32 -13.42
C PHE A 244 6.33 9.31 -14.16
N ILE A 245 6.35 8.06 -13.71
CA ILE A 245 5.57 6.96 -14.31
C ILE A 245 4.59 6.44 -13.27
N GLY A 246 3.31 6.31 -13.64
CA GLY A 246 2.34 5.75 -12.70
C GLY A 246 0.87 5.85 -13.10
N ASP A 247 0.02 5.73 -12.09
CA ASP A 247 -1.43 5.64 -12.26
C ASP A 247 -2.16 6.98 -12.05
N SER A 248 -3.45 6.95 -11.65
CA SER A 248 -4.25 8.14 -11.38
C SER A 248 -3.67 9.05 -10.30
N ARG A 249 -2.86 8.52 -9.37
CA ARG A 249 -2.20 9.33 -8.34
C ARG A 249 -1.05 10.14 -8.92
N THR A 250 -0.27 9.54 -9.82
CA THR A 250 0.77 10.27 -10.57
C THR A 250 0.15 11.27 -11.54
N VAL A 251 -1.03 10.99 -12.10
CA VAL A 251 -1.82 12.02 -12.82
C VAL A 251 -2.20 13.17 -11.88
N GLY A 252 -2.52 12.89 -10.61
CA GLY A 252 -2.73 13.94 -9.60
C GLY A 252 -1.48 14.78 -9.34
N MET A 253 -0.28 14.18 -9.31
CA MET A 253 0.98 14.93 -9.23
C MET A 253 1.20 15.81 -10.46
N PHE A 254 0.90 15.31 -11.66
CA PHE A 254 0.94 16.12 -12.88
C PHE A 254 -0.05 17.29 -12.85
N GLU A 255 -1.30 17.05 -12.44
CA GLU A 255 -2.36 18.07 -12.47
C GLU A 255 -2.19 19.15 -11.38
N TYR A 256 -1.59 18.82 -10.23
CA TYR A 256 -1.59 19.69 -9.04
C TYR A 256 -0.23 19.90 -8.37
N GLY A 257 0.84 19.24 -8.84
CA GLY A 257 2.18 19.35 -8.27
C GLY A 257 2.95 20.60 -8.72
N GLY A 258 2.55 21.24 -9.83
CA GLY A 258 3.27 22.38 -10.40
C GLY A 258 4.60 21.98 -11.05
N LEU A 259 4.71 20.72 -11.52
CA LEU A 259 5.90 20.17 -12.18
C LEU A 259 5.68 19.91 -13.68
N GLU A 260 4.49 20.17 -14.20
CA GLU A 260 4.07 19.83 -15.56
C GLU A 260 4.89 20.52 -16.67
N GLU A 261 5.46 21.69 -16.38
CA GLU A 261 6.35 22.43 -17.29
C GLU A 261 7.84 22.13 -17.06
N ILE A 262 8.17 21.34 -16.02
CA ILE A 262 9.54 21.06 -15.59
C ILE A 262 9.90 19.59 -15.89
N SER A 263 9.01 18.67 -15.55
CA SER A 263 9.24 17.22 -15.61
C SER A 263 8.35 16.53 -16.62
N THR A 264 8.80 15.36 -17.06
CA THR A 264 7.99 14.51 -17.94
C THR A 264 7.08 13.59 -17.13
N PHE A 265 5.85 13.39 -17.59
CA PHE A 265 4.87 12.50 -16.96
C PHE A 265 4.34 11.45 -17.95
N TYR A 266 4.58 10.18 -17.65
CA TYR A 266 4.00 9.03 -18.34
C TYR A 266 3.03 8.32 -17.41
N ALA A 267 1.87 8.94 -17.19
CA ALA A 267 0.87 8.47 -16.25
C ALA A 267 -0.52 8.39 -16.87
N SER A 268 -1.33 7.43 -16.40
CA SER A 268 -2.70 7.25 -16.87
C SER A 268 -3.61 6.74 -15.77
N LYS A 269 -4.87 7.20 -15.77
CA LYS A 269 -5.87 6.78 -14.78
C LYS A 269 -6.16 5.29 -14.96
N GLY A 270 -5.98 4.51 -13.90
CA GLY A 270 -6.19 3.06 -13.91
C GLY A 270 -5.06 2.24 -14.54
N LEU A 271 -3.90 2.84 -14.82
CA LEU A 271 -2.73 2.10 -15.28
C LEU A 271 -2.35 1.03 -14.24
N THR A 272 -1.94 -0.13 -14.73
CA THR A 272 -1.42 -1.21 -13.91
C THR A 272 0.02 -1.55 -14.30
N VAL A 273 0.81 -2.08 -13.37
CA VAL A 273 2.14 -2.65 -13.56
C VAL A 273 2.13 -3.71 -14.68
N TYR A 274 1.04 -4.46 -14.82
CA TYR A 274 0.86 -5.44 -15.89
C TYR A 274 0.72 -4.83 -17.28
N LYS A 275 0.30 -3.56 -17.38
CA LYS A 275 0.07 -2.86 -18.66
C LYS A 275 1.03 -1.70 -18.88
N LEU A 276 2.02 -1.52 -17.99
CA LEU A 276 2.86 -0.33 -17.97
C LEU A 276 3.59 -0.10 -19.30
N PHE A 277 4.07 -1.16 -19.94
CA PHE A 277 4.76 -1.08 -21.24
C PHE A 277 3.86 -1.33 -22.46
N ASP A 278 2.65 -1.85 -22.27
CA ASP A 278 1.75 -2.24 -23.35
C ASP A 278 0.66 -1.20 -23.64
N ALA A 279 0.36 -0.32 -22.69
CA ALA A 279 -0.70 0.66 -22.83
C ALA A 279 -0.23 1.91 -23.58
N ASP A 280 -0.94 2.27 -24.64
CA ASP A 280 -0.79 3.56 -25.33
C ASP A 280 -1.29 4.68 -24.41
N ILE A 281 -0.38 5.33 -23.69
CA ILE A 281 -0.72 6.37 -22.71
C ILE A 281 0.07 7.66 -22.88
N VAL A 282 1.21 7.61 -23.57
CA VAL A 282 2.09 8.75 -23.72
C VAL A 282 1.64 9.56 -24.93
N PRO A 283 1.18 10.81 -24.76
CA PRO A 283 0.78 11.65 -25.89
C PRO A 283 2.00 12.04 -26.73
N VAL A 284 1.87 11.96 -28.05
CA VAL A 284 2.88 12.49 -28.98
C VAL A 284 2.52 13.95 -29.29
N PRO A 285 3.45 14.91 -29.12
CA PRO A 285 3.21 16.31 -29.45
C PRO A 285 2.72 16.46 -30.90
N ASP A 286 1.71 17.32 -31.10
CA ASP A 286 1.09 17.63 -32.39
C ASP A 286 0.42 16.45 -33.13
N GLU A 287 0.33 15.27 -32.52
CA GLU A 287 -0.32 14.10 -33.08
C GLU A 287 -1.56 13.68 -32.28
N ARG A 288 -2.54 13.07 -32.97
CA ARG A 288 -3.69 12.42 -32.30
C ARG A 288 -3.42 10.96 -31.99
N LYS A 289 -2.16 10.63 -31.70
CA LYS A 289 -1.70 9.28 -31.38
C LYS A 289 -1.11 9.29 -29.97
N GLN A 290 -1.30 8.19 -29.26
CA GLN A 290 -0.56 7.86 -28.06
C GLN A 290 0.39 6.70 -28.38
N ILE A 291 1.54 6.71 -27.73
CA ILE A 291 2.55 5.65 -27.80
C ILE A 291 2.67 4.98 -26.43
N THR A 292 3.32 3.82 -26.38
CA THR A 292 3.56 3.15 -25.11
C THR A 292 4.65 3.83 -24.30
N VAL A 293 4.73 3.53 -23.00
CA VAL A 293 5.85 3.95 -22.15
C VAL A 293 7.18 3.40 -22.69
N GLU A 294 7.18 2.18 -23.21
CA GLU A 294 8.37 1.58 -23.82
C GLU A 294 8.87 2.39 -25.03
N GLU A 295 7.98 2.67 -25.98
CA GLU A 295 8.33 3.49 -27.16
C GLU A 295 8.84 4.87 -26.75
N ALA A 296 8.21 5.50 -25.74
CA ALA A 296 8.59 6.81 -25.26
C ALA A 296 9.96 6.82 -24.55
N LEU A 297 10.27 5.80 -23.75
CA LEU A 297 11.58 5.63 -23.11
C LEU A 297 12.66 5.22 -24.10
N GLN A 298 12.35 4.56 -25.22
CA GLN A 298 13.33 4.32 -26.27
C GLN A 298 13.70 5.59 -27.05
N GLN A 299 12.80 6.58 -27.08
CA GLN A 299 12.98 7.83 -27.82
C GLN A 299 13.59 8.96 -26.97
N ASN A 300 13.54 8.85 -25.65
CA ASN A 300 13.95 9.89 -24.71
C ASN A 300 14.83 9.30 -23.61
N SER A 301 15.81 10.08 -23.13
CA SER A 301 16.67 9.68 -22.02
C SER A 301 16.38 10.55 -20.80
N PHE A 302 16.31 9.92 -19.64
CA PHE A 302 16.06 10.57 -18.36
C PHE A 302 17.18 10.22 -17.38
N ALA A 303 17.58 11.18 -16.54
CA ALA A 303 18.52 10.90 -15.47
C ALA A 303 17.83 10.27 -14.25
N LYS A 304 16.52 10.48 -14.11
CA LYS A 304 15.73 10.05 -12.95
C LYS A 304 14.38 9.48 -13.38
N ILE A 305 13.98 8.37 -12.77
CA ILE A 305 12.66 7.76 -12.95
C ILE A 305 11.98 7.69 -11.60
N TYR A 306 10.80 8.29 -11.46
CA TYR A 306 9.94 8.19 -10.29
C TYR A 306 8.78 7.27 -10.60
N LEU A 307 8.77 6.05 -10.03
CA LEU A 307 7.74 5.04 -10.27
C LEU A 307 6.81 4.93 -9.05
N MET A 308 5.54 5.29 -9.22
CA MET A 308 4.47 5.02 -8.26
C MET A 308 3.31 4.29 -8.96
N ILE A 309 3.20 2.99 -8.74
CA ILE A 309 2.14 2.16 -9.33
C ILE A 309 1.84 0.95 -8.43
N GLY A 310 0.59 0.47 -8.43
CA GLY A 310 0.25 -0.80 -7.77
C GLY A 310 -1.08 -0.83 -7.02
N ILE A 311 -1.78 0.29 -6.88
CA ILE A 311 -3.08 0.28 -6.17
C ILE A 311 -4.21 -0.35 -7.00
N ASN A 312 -4.13 -0.30 -8.33
CA ASN A 312 -5.19 -0.80 -9.21
C ASN A 312 -5.25 -2.34 -9.27
N GLU A 313 -4.17 -2.99 -8.84
CA GLU A 313 -3.92 -4.43 -8.83
C GLU A 313 -4.26 -5.06 -7.49
N MET A 314 -4.72 -4.26 -6.54
CA MET A 314 -5.12 -4.75 -5.22
C MET A 314 -6.22 -5.82 -5.31
N GLY A 315 -7.01 -5.84 -6.41
CA GLY A 315 -8.05 -6.84 -6.68
C GLY A 315 -7.71 -7.88 -7.73
N THR A 316 -6.46 -8.00 -8.16
CA THR A 316 -6.05 -8.97 -9.18
C THR A 316 -4.65 -9.52 -8.88
N GLY A 317 -4.51 -10.84 -8.92
CA GLY A 317 -3.26 -11.51 -8.56
C GLY A 317 -3.01 -11.58 -7.05
N THR A 318 -1.90 -12.18 -6.67
CA THR A 318 -1.37 -12.24 -5.30
C THR A 318 -0.24 -11.22 -5.11
N VAL A 319 0.16 -10.98 -3.85
CA VAL A 319 1.34 -10.15 -3.54
C VAL A 319 2.58 -10.67 -4.25
N GLU A 320 2.76 -12.00 -4.31
CA GLU A 320 3.88 -12.64 -5.00
C GLU A 320 3.86 -12.34 -6.50
N SER A 321 2.73 -12.60 -7.17
CA SER A 321 2.60 -12.33 -8.62
C SER A 321 2.74 -10.84 -8.96
N PHE A 322 2.37 -9.96 -8.03
CA PHE A 322 2.58 -8.52 -8.16
C PHE A 322 4.08 -8.20 -8.09
N LEU A 323 4.79 -8.72 -7.09
CA LEU A 323 6.22 -8.45 -6.88
C LEU A 323 7.08 -9.05 -7.99
N GLU A 324 6.76 -10.24 -8.48
CA GLU A 324 7.38 -10.83 -9.67
C GLU A 324 7.25 -9.87 -10.85
N LYS A 325 6.03 -9.39 -11.13
CA LYS A 325 5.83 -8.45 -12.23
C LYS A 325 6.49 -7.09 -12.00
N TYR A 326 6.47 -6.60 -10.77
CA TYR A 326 7.11 -5.33 -10.42
C TYR A 326 8.63 -5.41 -10.60
N GLN A 327 9.25 -6.53 -10.21
CA GLN A 327 10.67 -6.78 -10.44
C GLN A 327 11.02 -6.84 -11.93
N GLU A 328 10.19 -7.50 -12.75
CA GLU A 328 10.34 -7.46 -14.21
C GLU A 328 10.28 -6.03 -14.75
N VAL A 329 9.32 -5.23 -14.27
CA VAL A 329 9.18 -3.83 -14.69
C VAL A 329 10.42 -3.01 -14.34
N VAL A 330 10.92 -3.13 -13.10
CA VAL A 330 12.12 -2.42 -12.66
C VAL A 330 13.35 -2.86 -13.46
N ALA A 331 13.50 -4.16 -13.75
CA ALA A 331 14.57 -4.66 -14.60
C ALA A 331 14.49 -4.08 -16.02
N HIS A 332 13.30 -4.06 -16.62
CA HIS A 332 13.09 -3.50 -17.96
C HIS A 332 13.35 -1.98 -18.01
N LEU A 333 12.95 -1.23 -16.98
CA LEU A 333 13.27 0.20 -16.86
C LEU A 333 14.79 0.43 -16.86
N ARG A 334 15.56 -0.41 -16.16
CA ARG A 334 17.04 -0.32 -16.16
C ARG A 334 17.64 -0.68 -17.51
N GLU A 335 17.05 -1.61 -18.24
CA GLU A 335 17.49 -1.94 -19.61
C GLU A 335 17.24 -0.78 -20.57
N LEU A 336 16.08 -0.14 -20.49
CA LEU A 336 15.70 1.01 -21.31
C LEU A 336 16.47 2.29 -20.94
N GLN A 337 16.80 2.47 -19.66
CA GLN A 337 17.42 3.69 -19.11
C GLN A 337 18.58 3.32 -18.17
N PRO A 338 19.72 2.81 -18.69
CA PRO A 338 20.79 2.22 -17.88
C PRO A 338 21.52 3.20 -16.95
N ASP A 339 21.53 4.49 -17.30
CA ASP A 339 22.18 5.53 -16.51
C ASP A 339 21.27 6.14 -15.43
N ALA A 340 19.96 5.94 -15.56
CA ALA A 340 18.97 6.58 -14.72
C ALA A 340 19.01 6.08 -13.27
N VAL A 341 18.78 7.00 -12.35
CA VAL A 341 18.43 6.72 -10.96
C VAL A 341 16.94 6.41 -10.90
N ILE A 342 16.56 5.31 -10.26
CA ILE A 342 15.16 4.90 -10.13
C ILE A 342 14.70 5.08 -8.69
N TYR A 343 13.67 5.90 -8.48
CA TYR A 343 12.96 6.07 -7.23
C TYR A 343 11.67 5.25 -7.27
N LEU A 344 11.67 4.13 -6.55
CA LEU A 344 10.48 3.32 -6.31
C LEU A 344 9.70 3.93 -5.15
N GLN A 345 8.52 4.45 -5.44
CA GLN A 345 7.70 5.09 -4.43
C GLN A 345 6.72 4.08 -3.82
N ALA A 346 6.62 4.09 -2.49
CA ALA A 346 5.63 3.32 -1.76
C ALA A 346 4.23 3.67 -2.26
N ILE A 347 3.38 2.65 -2.44
CA ILE A 347 1.96 2.84 -2.68
C ILE A 347 1.38 3.59 -1.47
N ILE A 348 0.79 4.76 -1.73
CA ILE A 348 0.14 5.54 -0.66
C ILE A 348 -1.05 4.76 -0.12
N LYS A 349 -1.05 4.55 1.21
CA LYS A 349 -2.11 3.89 1.96
C LYS A 349 -3.44 4.62 1.76
N VAL A 350 -4.53 3.89 1.89
CA VAL A 350 -5.88 4.46 1.89
C VAL A 350 -6.28 4.85 3.32
N THR A 351 -7.35 5.62 3.46
CA THR A 351 -7.92 5.91 4.79
C THR A 351 -8.29 4.61 5.51
N ALA A 352 -8.28 4.62 6.85
CA ALA A 352 -8.73 3.47 7.64
C ALA A 352 -10.17 3.06 7.29
N GLU A 353 -11.07 4.03 7.08
CA GLU A 353 -12.44 3.77 6.62
C GLU A 353 -12.47 3.07 5.27
N ARG A 354 -11.68 3.53 4.29
CA ARG A 354 -11.60 2.90 2.97
C ARG A 354 -11.07 1.47 3.06
N SER A 355 -10.03 1.24 3.87
CA SER A 355 -9.48 -0.09 4.11
C SER A 355 -10.49 -1.01 4.80
N GLY A 356 -11.34 -0.48 5.66
CA GLY A 356 -12.35 -1.23 6.41
C GLY A 356 -13.57 -1.66 5.59
N LYS A 357 -13.69 -1.28 4.31
CA LYS A 357 -14.83 -1.66 3.45
C LYS A 357 -14.86 -3.15 3.11
N GLY A 358 -13.80 -3.90 3.38
CA GLY A 358 -13.72 -5.35 3.12
C GLY A 358 -13.68 -5.70 1.64
N ASP A 359 -13.30 -4.75 0.78
CA ASP A 359 -13.05 -5.01 -0.63
C ASP A 359 -11.55 -5.19 -0.91
N TYR A 360 -11.22 -5.25 -2.19
CA TYR A 360 -9.86 -5.53 -2.62
C TYR A 360 -8.84 -4.44 -2.24
N ILE A 361 -9.24 -3.19 -2.04
CA ILE A 361 -8.32 -2.10 -1.67
C ILE A 361 -8.26 -1.99 -0.15
N ASN A 362 -7.15 -2.45 0.43
CA ASN A 362 -6.91 -2.41 1.87
C ASN A 362 -5.44 -2.11 2.20
N ASN A 363 -5.20 -1.57 3.39
CA ASN A 363 -3.87 -1.17 3.83
C ASN A 363 -2.95 -2.36 4.12
N GLU A 364 -3.48 -3.52 4.54
CA GLU A 364 -2.69 -4.74 4.75
C GLU A 364 -1.97 -5.18 3.47
N GLY A 365 -2.71 -5.28 2.36
CA GLY A 365 -2.14 -5.63 1.06
C GLY A 365 -1.26 -4.53 0.46
N ILE A 366 -1.49 -3.26 0.79
CA ILE A 366 -0.60 -2.15 0.42
C ILE A 366 0.73 -2.26 1.17
N ILE A 367 0.69 -2.52 2.48
CA ILE A 367 1.87 -2.71 3.32
C ILE A 367 2.72 -3.88 2.79
N ALA A 368 2.11 -5.04 2.56
CA ALA A 368 2.81 -6.22 2.06
C ALA A 368 3.51 -5.96 0.70
N ARG A 369 2.88 -5.19 -0.18
CA ARG A 369 3.48 -4.78 -1.46
C ARG A 369 4.62 -3.79 -1.28
N ASN A 370 4.44 -2.76 -0.44
CA ASN A 370 5.47 -1.79 -0.14
C ASN A 370 6.72 -2.43 0.48
N GLU A 371 6.55 -3.39 1.39
CA GLU A 371 7.66 -4.18 1.95
C GLU A 371 8.42 -4.98 0.88
N GLY A 372 7.70 -5.50 -0.13
CA GLY A 372 8.31 -6.18 -1.26
C GLY A 372 9.04 -5.23 -2.22
N ILE A 373 8.43 -4.08 -2.54
CA ILE A 373 9.02 -3.04 -3.38
C ILE A 373 10.30 -2.48 -2.74
N ALA A 374 10.29 -2.24 -1.42
CA ALA A 374 11.45 -1.75 -0.69
C ALA A 374 12.68 -2.67 -0.80
N LYS A 375 12.46 -3.99 -0.93
CA LYS A 375 13.54 -4.98 -1.10
C LYS A 375 14.23 -4.92 -2.47
N LEU A 376 13.65 -4.19 -3.43
CA LEU A 376 14.26 -3.98 -4.75
C LEU A 376 15.27 -2.82 -4.76
N ALA A 377 15.31 -2.01 -3.71
CA ALA A 377 16.27 -0.92 -3.59
C ALA A 377 17.68 -1.45 -3.31
N ASP A 378 18.66 -0.87 -3.98
CA ASP A 378 20.09 -1.15 -3.79
C ASP A 378 20.82 0.04 -3.13
N ASN A 379 20.14 1.18 -2.94
CA ASN A 379 20.69 2.42 -2.39
C ASN A 379 21.88 3.01 -3.19
N GLU A 380 22.07 2.59 -4.43
CA GLU A 380 23.08 3.12 -5.35
C GLU A 380 22.43 3.70 -6.61
N LYS A 381 21.55 2.93 -7.24
CA LYS A 381 20.80 3.29 -8.46
C LYS A 381 19.30 3.16 -8.29
N ILE A 382 18.85 2.34 -7.35
CA ILE A 382 17.44 2.11 -7.04
C ILE A 382 17.20 2.47 -5.58
N PHE A 383 16.32 3.45 -5.36
CA PHE A 383 15.98 3.98 -4.06
C PHE A 383 14.51 3.73 -3.76
N PHE A 384 14.18 3.38 -2.53
CA PHE A 384 12.81 3.28 -2.08
C PHE A 384 12.43 4.54 -1.28
N LEU A 385 11.32 5.16 -1.67
CA LEU A 385 10.80 6.37 -1.06
C LEU A 385 9.39 6.11 -0.48
N ASP A 386 9.20 6.37 0.80
CA ASP A 386 7.92 6.16 1.48
C ASP A 386 7.36 7.47 2.06
N VAL A 387 6.40 8.06 1.34
CA VAL A 387 5.70 9.29 1.77
C VAL A 387 4.63 9.02 2.82
N ASN A 388 4.27 7.75 3.09
CA ASN A 388 3.17 7.44 4.00
C ASN A 388 3.30 8.08 5.40
N PRO A 389 4.49 8.19 6.02
CA PRO A 389 4.65 8.89 7.31
C PRO A 389 4.17 10.34 7.31
N GLU A 390 4.19 11.03 6.17
CA GLU A 390 3.79 12.44 6.06
C GLU A 390 2.28 12.63 5.81
N VAL A 391 1.60 11.58 5.35
CA VAL A 391 0.20 11.64 4.91
C VAL A 391 -0.74 10.70 5.66
N CYS A 392 -0.20 9.87 6.56
CA CYS A 392 -0.97 8.96 7.41
C CYS A 392 -1.04 9.44 8.85
N ASP A 393 -2.14 9.10 9.53
CA ASP A 393 -2.33 9.38 10.96
C ASP A 393 -1.99 8.16 11.84
N GLU A 394 -2.27 8.27 13.14
CA GLU A 394 -2.03 7.23 14.14
C GLU A 394 -2.80 5.93 13.89
N SER A 395 -3.86 5.95 13.07
CA SER A 395 -4.55 4.72 12.64
C SER A 395 -3.72 3.89 11.67
N GLY A 396 -2.65 4.46 11.12
CA GLY A 396 -1.83 3.87 10.08
C GLY A 396 -2.43 3.99 8.67
N GLY A 397 -3.56 4.67 8.50
CA GLY A 397 -4.16 5.01 7.21
C GLY A 397 -3.98 6.49 6.84
N MET A 398 -4.26 6.84 5.57
CA MET A 398 -4.22 8.24 5.10
C MET A 398 -5.15 9.11 5.95
N ILE A 399 -4.70 10.33 6.27
CA ILE A 399 -5.49 11.33 6.99
C ILE A 399 -6.80 11.59 6.23
N PRO A 400 -7.99 11.40 6.83
CA PRO A 400 -9.28 11.55 6.13
C PRO A 400 -9.48 12.91 5.48
N ASP A 401 -9.00 13.98 6.10
CA ASP A 401 -9.08 15.34 5.55
C ASP A 401 -8.28 15.51 4.26
N TYR A 402 -7.31 14.63 4.00
CA TYR A 402 -6.44 14.74 2.84
C TYR A 402 -7.07 14.19 1.56
N THR A 403 -8.22 13.51 1.67
CA THR A 403 -8.88 12.83 0.56
C THR A 403 -10.39 13.09 0.55
N PHE A 404 -11.03 12.86 -0.60
CA PHE A 404 -12.49 12.94 -0.75
C PHE A 404 -13.13 11.56 -0.94
N ASP A 405 -12.37 10.55 -1.37
CA ASP A 405 -12.83 9.20 -1.67
C ASP A 405 -12.13 8.11 -0.84
N GLY A 406 -11.18 8.51 0.00
CA GLY A 406 -10.38 7.62 0.83
C GLY A 406 -9.15 7.06 0.10
N VAL A 407 -8.89 7.45 -1.14
CA VAL A 407 -7.87 6.85 -2.02
C VAL A 407 -6.94 7.91 -2.65
N HIS A 408 -7.50 9.00 -3.18
CA HIS A 408 -6.76 10.05 -3.87
C HIS A 408 -6.56 11.27 -2.98
N LEU A 409 -5.34 11.81 -2.95
CA LEU A 409 -5.05 13.08 -2.28
C LEU A 409 -5.82 14.22 -2.99
N LYS A 410 -6.39 15.14 -2.21
CA LYS A 410 -6.90 16.42 -2.73
C LYS A 410 -5.71 17.25 -3.21
N ALA A 411 -5.95 18.09 -4.23
CA ALA A 411 -4.94 18.95 -4.85
C ALA A 411 -4.04 19.68 -3.83
N ARG A 412 -4.63 20.30 -2.80
CA ARG A 412 -3.89 21.05 -1.77
C ARG A 412 -2.89 20.23 -0.93
N TYR A 413 -2.97 18.90 -0.96
CA TYR A 413 -2.09 18.02 -0.19
C TYR A 413 -1.10 17.26 -1.08
N ILE A 414 -1.16 17.44 -2.40
CA ILE A 414 -0.13 16.94 -3.32
C ILE A 414 1.22 17.61 -3.04
N GLU A 415 1.21 18.85 -2.55
CA GLU A 415 2.42 19.58 -2.14
C GLU A 415 3.23 18.84 -1.06
N ILE A 416 2.57 18.17 -0.10
CA ILE A 416 3.26 17.33 0.92
C ILE A 416 4.06 16.22 0.24
N TRP A 417 3.48 15.57 -0.77
CA TRP A 417 4.17 14.53 -1.52
C TRP A 417 5.32 15.10 -2.35
N LYS A 418 5.11 16.24 -3.02
CA LYS A 418 6.19 16.92 -3.76
C LYS A 418 7.35 17.30 -2.83
N ASP A 419 7.07 17.94 -1.71
CA ASP A 419 8.07 18.39 -0.74
C ASP A 419 8.85 17.21 -0.17
N TYR A 420 8.16 16.09 0.12
CA TYR A 420 8.82 14.86 0.52
C TYR A 420 9.82 14.38 -0.55
N LEU A 421 9.47 14.41 -1.84
CA LEU A 421 10.42 14.06 -2.91
C LEU A 421 11.59 15.05 -2.98
N LYS A 422 11.35 16.36 -2.77
CA LYS A 422 12.39 17.39 -2.74
C LYS A 422 13.37 17.21 -1.58
N THR A 423 12.95 16.64 -0.44
CA THR A 423 13.86 16.36 0.68
C THR A 423 14.56 15.01 0.58
N HIS A 424 14.20 14.18 -0.40
CA HIS A 424 14.74 12.84 -0.62
C HIS A 424 15.47 12.71 -1.97
N ALA A 425 16.08 13.81 -2.43
CA ALA A 425 16.94 13.80 -3.60
C ALA A 425 18.32 13.23 -3.26
N ILE A 426 18.93 12.52 -4.21
CA ILE A 426 20.35 12.12 -4.13
C ILE A 426 21.21 13.07 -4.98
N SER A 427 22.46 13.29 -4.57
CA SER A 427 23.43 14.01 -5.39
C SER A 427 23.78 13.16 -6.62
N SER A 428 23.28 13.57 -7.79
CA SER A 428 23.54 12.93 -9.08
C SER A 428 24.82 13.44 -9.74
#